data_AF-D6V7W7-F1
#
_entry.id   AF-D6V7W7-F1
#
_cell.length_a   1.000
_cell.length_b   1.000
_cell.length_c   1.000
_cell.angle_alpha   90.00
_cell.angle_beta   90.00
_cell.angle_gamma   90.00
#
_symmetry.space_group_name_H-M   'P 1'
#
loop_
_entity.id
_entity.type
_entity.pdbx_description
1 polymer ?
#
loop_
_entity_poly.entity_id
_entity_poly.type
_entity_poly.pdbx_seq_one_letter_code
_entity_poly.pdbx_strand_id
1 'polypeptide(L)'
;MSFFQIEGQVTATGSSQHNLHGRYYSYVEVLEPNGRRVTIEKVFVTTQTDAYLAVGTNGVFYFEKVMGILTSGPKHLWGVKCTNGEVHFDGTNFRFYMALRIMFIGIVLSVIFIGIPIALVGFGQLIISLATLTRREQMFYGPDGEERQRLQAREAVRI
;
A
#
# COMPACT_ATOMS: atom_id res chain seq x y z
N MET A 1 -14.45 1.38 -3.83
CA MET A 1 -13.47 0.28 -3.72
C MET A 1 -12.08 0.87 -3.49
N SER A 2 -11.36 0.41 -2.45
CA SER A 2 -10.09 1.01 -2.02
C SER A 2 -8.86 0.15 -2.29
N PHE A 3 -9.04 -1.12 -2.67
CA PHE A 3 -7.98 -2.10 -2.87
C PHE A 3 -8.05 -2.64 -4.29
N PHE A 4 -6.90 -2.96 -4.87
CA PHE A 4 -6.79 -3.59 -6.17
C PHE A 4 -5.46 -4.33 -6.28
N GLN A 5 -5.37 -5.27 -7.21
CA GLN A 5 -4.15 -6.00 -7.51
C GLN A 5 -3.86 -5.94 -9.01
N ILE A 6 -2.58 -6.04 -9.39
CA ILE A 6 -2.14 -6.09 -10.78
C ILE A 6 -1.11 -7.20 -10.89
N GLU A 7 -1.28 -8.07 -11.87
CA GLU A 7 -0.33 -9.13 -12.22
C GLU A 7 0.46 -8.73 -13.46
N GLY A 8 1.78 -8.83 -13.39
CA GLY A 8 2.63 -8.53 -14.54
C GLY A 8 4.09 -8.28 -14.19
N GLN A 9 4.79 -7.63 -15.12
CA GLN A 9 6.17 -7.21 -14.98
C GLN A 9 6.29 -5.72 -14.72
N VAL A 10 7.09 -5.30 -13.74
CA VAL A 10 7.45 -3.87 -13.61
C VAL A 10 8.34 -3.48 -14.79
N THR A 11 7.87 -2.57 -15.65
CA THR A 11 8.61 -2.12 -16.85
C THR A 11 9.30 -0.77 -16.65
N ALA A 12 8.75 0.08 -15.79
CA ALA A 12 9.31 1.39 -15.50
C ALA A 12 8.87 1.92 -14.14
N THR A 13 9.71 2.76 -13.54
CA THR A 13 9.37 3.58 -12.37
C THR A 13 9.67 5.03 -12.68
N GLY A 14 8.79 5.93 -12.22
CA GLY A 14 8.97 7.36 -12.37
C GLY A 14 9.96 7.93 -11.35
N SER A 15 10.17 9.25 -11.42
CA SER A 15 10.95 9.99 -10.41
C SER A 15 10.49 9.63 -8.99
N SER A 16 11.46 9.46 -8.09
CA SER A 16 11.17 9.07 -6.71
C SER A 16 11.71 10.04 -5.68
N GLN A 17 11.03 10.11 -4.53
CA GLN A 17 11.48 10.82 -3.34
C GLN A 17 11.53 9.85 -2.17
N HIS A 18 12.66 9.82 -1.46
CA HIS A 18 12.87 8.94 -0.32
C HIS A 18 12.65 9.68 1.00
N ASN A 19 12.04 9.01 1.97
CA ASN A 19 11.90 9.50 3.34
C ASN A 19 12.11 8.34 4.34
N LEU A 20 12.05 8.66 5.64
CA LEU A 20 12.24 7.70 6.73
C LEU A 20 11.25 6.52 6.72
N HIS A 21 10.10 6.67 6.06
CA HIS A 21 9.04 5.66 6.03
C HIS A 21 9.02 4.82 4.75
N GLY A 22 9.80 5.22 3.73
CA GLY A 22 9.84 4.53 2.45
C GLY A 22 10.11 5.46 1.28
N ARG A 23 9.51 5.16 0.13
CA ARG A 23 9.74 5.88 -1.11
C ARG A 23 8.44 6.19 -1.82
N TYR A 24 8.39 7.38 -2.42
CA TYR A 24 7.27 7.86 -3.19
C TYR A 24 7.67 7.96 -4.65
N TYR A 25 7.01 7.20 -5.53
CA TYR A 25 7.19 7.23 -6.97
C TYR A 25 6.07 8.04 -7.63
N SER A 26 6.42 8.85 -8.62
CA SER A 26 5.41 9.56 -9.43
C SER A 26 4.53 8.60 -10.21
N TYR A 27 5.10 7.49 -10.70
CA TYR A 27 4.35 6.36 -11.25
C TYR A 27 5.15 5.04 -11.17
N VAL A 28 4.43 3.93 -11.28
CA VAL A 28 4.97 2.59 -11.57
C VAL A 28 4.23 2.04 -12.79
N GLU A 29 4.95 1.52 -13.77
CA GLU A 29 4.37 0.87 -14.94
C GLU A 29 4.50 -0.66 -14.81
N VAL A 30 3.39 -1.35 -15.01
CA VAL A 30 3.32 -2.81 -15.01
C VAL A 30 2.78 -3.29 -16.35
N LEU A 31 3.51 -4.19 -17.01
CA LEU A 31 3.08 -4.89 -18.22
C LEU A 31 2.38 -6.19 -17.83
N GLU A 32 1.10 -6.28 -18.09
CA GLU A 32 0.30 -7.48 -17.86
C GLU A 32 0.62 -8.57 -18.88
N PRO A 33 0.33 -9.86 -18.57
CA PRO A 33 0.57 -10.98 -19.48
C PRO A 33 -0.15 -10.87 -20.83
N ASN A 34 -1.28 -10.12 -20.89
CA ASN A 34 -2.04 -9.85 -22.11
C ASN A 34 -1.40 -8.76 -23.01
N GLY A 35 -0.24 -8.22 -22.62
CA GLY A 35 0.45 -7.13 -23.32
C GLY A 35 -0.03 -5.72 -22.97
N ARG A 36 -1.03 -5.59 -22.09
CA ARG A 36 -1.54 -4.29 -21.62
C ARG A 36 -0.55 -3.65 -20.65
N ARG A 37 -0.21 -2.38 -20.89
CA ARG A 37 0.56 -1.57 -19.94
C ARG A 37 -0.37 -0.83 -19.00
N VAL A 38 -0.12 -0.95 -17.71
CA VAL A 38 -0.88 -0.29 -16.65
C VAL A 38 0.05 0.66 -15.91
N THR A 39 -0.23 1.96 -16.03
CA THR A 39 0.49 3.00 -15.29
C THR A 39 -0.25 3.34 -14.00
N ILE A 40 0.44 3.18 -12.89
CA ILE A 40 -0.08 3.39 -11.54
C ILE A 40 0.57 4.65 -11.01
N GLU A 41 -0.17 5.76 -11.01
CA GLU A 41 0.37 7.04 -10.54
C GLU A 41 0.42 7.12 -9.01
N LYS A 42 1.33 7.94 -8.49
CA LYS A 42 1.45 8.32 -7.07
C LYS A 42 1.58 7.10 -6.17
N VAL A 43 2.65 6.33 -6.32
CA VAL A 43 2.85 5.08 -5.57
C VAL A 43 3.72 5.33 -4.36
N PHE A 44 3.23 4.98 -3.18
CA PHE A 44 4.04 4.93 -1.98
C PHE A 44 4.38 3.47 -1.67
N VAL A 45 5.62 3.22 -1.33
CA VAL A 45 6.12 1.92 -0.88
C VAL A 45 6.91 2.09 0.40
N THR A 46 6.84 1.11 1.29
CA THR A 46 7.74 1.05 2.43
C THR A 46 9.12 0.57 1.98
N THR A 47 10.15 0.81 2.81
CA THR A 47 11.53 0.41 2.49
C THR A 47 11.65 -1.09 2.19
N GLN A 48 10.81 -1.92 2.83
CA GLN A 48 10.80 -3.37 2.60
C GLN A 48 10.12 -3.74 1.28
N THR A 49 9.03 -3.07 0.90
CA THR A 49 8.35 -3.30 -0.38
C THR A 49 9.10 -2.70 -1.57
N ASP A 50 9.92 -1.66 -1.36
CA ASP A 50 10.66 -0.96 -2.42
C ASP A 50 11.58 -1.88 -3.23
N ALA A 51 12.21 -2.86 -2.57
CA ALA A 51 13.08 -3.84 -3.21
C ALA A 51 12.37 -4.65 -4.32
N TYR A 52 11.06 -4.84 -4.20
CA TYR A 52 10.25 -5.61 -5.14
C TYR A 52 9.70 -4.79 -6.31
N LEU A 53 10.00 -3.48 -6.37
CA LEU A 53 9.67 -2.61 -7.51
C LEU A 53 10.82 -2.42 -8.51
N ALA A 54 11.89 -3.22 -8.40
CA ALA A 54 12.95 -3.20 -9.39
C ALA A 54 12.39 -3.53 -10.79
N VAL A 55 12.85 -2.79 -11.81
CA VAL A 55 12.45 -3.03 -13.20
C VAL A 55 12.84 -4.46 -13.60
N GLY A 56 11.90 -5.19 -14.20
CA GLY A 56 12.02 -6.60 -14.54
C GLY A 56 11.37 -7.54 -13.54
N THR A 57 11.01 -7.08 -12.33
CA THR A 57 10.32 -7.90 -11.33
C THR A 57 8.95 -8.35 -11.85
N ASN A 58 8.70 -9.65 -11.80
CA ASN A 58 7.45 -10.29 -12.20
C ASN A 58 6.67 -10.77 -10.98
N GLY A 59 5.37 -10.48 -10.92
CA GLY A 59 4.54 -10.94 -9.82
C GLY A 59 3.14 -10.34 -9.78
N VAL A 60 2.47 -10.58 -8.67
CA VAL A 60 1.20 -9.95 -8.30
C VAL A 60 1.47 -8.86 -7.27
N PHE A 61 1.09 -7.63 -7.61
CA PHE A 61 1.30 -6.44 -6.81
C PHE A 61 -0.02 -5.97 -6.22
N TYR A 62 -0.07 -5.80 -4.90
CA TYR A 62 -1.28 -5.47 -4.15
C TYR A 62 -1.24 -4.03 -3.66
N PHE A 63 -2.22 -3.25 -4.09
CA PHE A 63 -2.28 -1.82 -3.83
C PHE A 63 -3.52 -1.43 -3.03
N GLU A 64 -3.36 -0.37 -2.24
CA GLU A 64 -4.45 0.31 -1.59
C GLU A 64 -4.44 1.78 -1.99
N LYS A 65 -5.55 2.26 -2.52
CA LYS A 65 -5.79 3.69 -2.76
C LYS A 65 -6.06 4.38 -1.43
N VAL A 66 -5.13 5.21 -0.99
CA VAL A 66 -5.29 6.05 0.20
C VAL A 66 -6.05 7.31 -0.18
N MET A 67 -6.98 7.75 0.66
CA MET A 67 -7.66 9.04 0.45
C MET A 67 -6.75 10.16 0.94
N GLY A 68 -6.56 11.18 0.09
CA GLY A 68 -5.99 12.45 0.51
C GLY A 68 -7.08 13.39 1.04
N ILE A 69 -6.68 14.50 1.64
CA ILE A 69 -7.60 15.50 2.20
C ILE A 69 -8.35 16.25 1.08
N LEU A 70 -7.65 16.60 -0.01
CA LEU A 70 -8.19 17.41 -1.12
C LEU A 70 -8.01 16.77 -2.51
N THR A 71 -7.16 15.74 -2.62
CA THR A 71 -6.85 15.05 -3.88
C THR A 71 -6.86 13.54 -3.67
N SER A 72 -6.80 12.77 -4.77
CA SER A 72 -6.41 11.37 -4.68
C SER A 72 -5.08 11.25 -3.94
N GLY A 73 -5.09 10.51 -2.83
CA GLY A 73 -3.89 10.20 -2.08
C GLY A 73 -3.04 9.18 -2.83
N PRO A 74 -1.83 8.87 -2.32
CA PRO A 74 -1.01 7.85 -2.92
C PRO A 74 -1.68 6.48 -2.89
N LYS A 75 -1.25 5.63 -3.81
CA LYS A 75 -1.55 4.21 -3.82
C LYS A 75 -0.41 3.51 -3.09
N HIS A 76 -0.71 2.92 -1.94
CA HIS A 76 0.26 2.21 -1.13
C HIS A 76 0.42 0.79 -1.68
N LEU A 77 1.63 0.39 -2.06
CA LEU A 77 1.96 -1.02 -2.30
C LEU A 77 2.16 -1.69 -0.95
N TRP A 78 1.26 -2.62 -0.59
CA TRP A 78 1.27 -3.26 0.72
C TRP A 78 1.52 -4.77 0.66
N GLY A 79 1.59 -5.34 -0.55
CA GLY A 79 1.91 -6.76 -0.71
C GLY A 79 2.44 -7.06 -2.10
N VAL A 80 3.36 -8.02 -2.18
CA VAL A 80 3.93 -8.53 -3.43
C VAL A 80 4.06 -10.04 -3.37
N LYS A 81 3.69 -10.72 -4.46
CA LYS A 81 3.96 -12.14 -4.69
C LYS A 81 4.73 -12.28 -6.00
N CYS A 82 6.03 -12.48 -5.91
CA CYS A 82 6.90 -12.62 -7.07
C CYS A 82 6.82 -14.04 -7.65
N THR A 83 7.03 -14.16 -8.97
CA THR A 83 7.03 -15.45 -9.66
C THR A 83 8.22 -16.34 -9.28
N ASN A 84 9.31 -15.75 -8.77
CA ASN A 84 10.46 -16.45 -8.20
C ASN A 84 10.16 -17.10 -6.82
N GLY A 85 8.93 -16.95 -6.30
CA GLY A 85 8.50 -17.50 -5.02
C GLY A 85 8.78 -16.61 -3.81
N GLU A 86 9.36 -15.42 -4.00
CA GLU A 86 9.47 -14.41 -2.95
C GLU A 86 8.11 -13.75 -2.70
N VAL A 87 7.76 -13.61 -1.43
CA VAL A 87 6.48 -13.05 -1.01
C VAL A 87 6.74 -12.06 0.11
N HIS A 88 6.10 -10.91 0.03
CA HIS A 88 6.23 -9.88 1.04
C HIS A 88 4.88 -9.24 1.34
N PHE A 89 4.56 -9.12 2.63
CA PHE A 89 3.35 -8.50 3.13
C PHE A 89 3.72 -7.41 4.13
N ASP A 90 3.26 -6.20 3.87
CA ASP A 90 3.44 -5.07 4.76
C ASP A 90 2.25 -4.95 5.72
N GLY A 91 2.48 -5.37 6.97
CA GLY A 91 1.52 -5.23 8.07
C GLY A 91 1.33 -3.79 8.53
N THR A 92 2.13 -2.84 8.04
CA THR A 92 2.03 -1.43 8.42
C THR A 92 0.71 -0.84 7.93
N ASN A 93 -0.08 -0.35 8.88
CA ASN A 93 -1.32 0.34 8.57
C ASN A 93 -1.02 1.81 8.19
N PHE A 94 -0.50 2.03 6.98
CA PHE A 94 -0.20 3.37 6.48
C PHE A 94 -1.40 4.33 6.56
N ARG A 95 -2.62 3.79 6.37
CA ARG A 95 -3.87 4.54 6.57
C ARG A 95 -4.03 5.08 7.99
N PHE A 96 -3.71 4.28 9.00
CA PHE A 96 -3.77 4.69 10.41
C PHE A 96 -2.85 5.89 10.67
N TYR A 97 -1.60 5.82 10.21
CA TYR A 97 -0.64 6.94 10.37
C TYR A 97 -1.08 8.21 9.64
N MET A 98 -1.60 8.08 8.42
CA MET A 98 -2.15 9.23 7.70
C MET A 98 -3.37 9.81 8.41
N ALA A 99 -4.27 8.96 8.93
CA ALA A 99 -5.46 9.39 9.65
C ALA A 99 -5.10 10.13 10.95
N LEU A 100 -4.13 9.63 11.72
CA LEU A 100 -3.59 10.33 12.88
C LEU A 100 -3.01 11.69 12.52
N ARG A 101 -2.24 11.76 11.43
CA ARG A 101 -1.66 13.03 10.97
C ARG A 101 -2.73 14.05 10.57
N ILE A 102 -3.75 13.62 9.82
CA ILE A 102 -4.88 14.47 9.42
C ILE A 102 -5.63 14.96 10.66
N MET A 103 -5.91 14.05 11.60
CA MET A 103 -6.59 14.39 12.85
C MET A 103 -5.79 15.41 13.66
N PHE A 104 -4.48 15.21 13.82
CA PHE A 104 -3.60 16.14 14.53
C PHE A 104 -3.59 17.54 13.87
N ILE A 105 -3.46 17.60 12.54
CA ILE A 105 -3.56 18.86 11.79
C ILE A 105 -4.92 19.53 12.04
N GLY A 106 -6.01 18.75 11.99
CA GLY A 106 -7.35 19.25 12.29
C GLY A 106 -7.47 19.81 13.70
N ILE A 107 -6.94 19.12 14.71
CA ILE A 107 -6.94 19.58 16.11
C ILE A 107 -6.16 20.90 16.25
N VAL A 108 -4.95 20.99 15.70
CA VAL A 108 -4.13 22.21 15.75
C VAL A 108 -4.84 23.39 15.06
N LEU A 109 -5.50 23.15 13.93
CA LEU A 109 -6.27 24.17 13.21
C LEU A 109 -7.64 24.48 13.84
N SER A 110 -8.08 23.71 14.84
CA SER A 110 -9.38 23.91 15.50
C SER A 110 -9.40 25.12 16.44
N VAL A 111 -8.26 25.75 16.71
CA VAL A 111 -8.15 26.98 17.52
C VAL A 111 -9.05 28.12 16.98
N ILE A 112 -9.41 28.09 15.69
CA ILE A 112 -10.30 29.08 15.05
C ILE A 112 -11.57 28.41 14.46
N PHE A 113 -12.00 27.26 14.98
CA PHE A 113 -13.14 26.44 14.49
C PHE A 113 -13.02 25.89 13.04
N ILE A 114 -12.04 26.33 12.25
CA ILE A 114 -11.80 25.87 10.87
C ILE A 114 -11.29 24.41 10.81
N GLY A 115 -10.60 23.95 11.85
CA GLY A 115 -10.00 22.62 11.89
C GLY A 115 -10.94 21.47 12.24
N ILE A 116 -12.14 21.74 12.75
CA ILE A 116 -13.08 20.69 13.22
C ILE A 116 -13.49 19.74 12.09
N PRO A 117 -13.88 20.21 10.88
CA PRO A 117 -14.18 19.31 9.76
C PRO A 117 -12.98 18.43 9.37
N ILE A 118 -11.76 18.95 9.44
CA ILE A 118 -10.54 18.20 9.11
C ILE A 118 -10.29 17.11 10.16
N ALA A 119 -10.49 17.42 11.44
CA ALA A 119 -10.38 16.44 12.53
C ALA A 119 -11.40 15.31 12.38
N LEU A 120 -12.64 15.63 12.00
CA LEU A 120 -13.69 14.64 11.72
C LEU A 120 -13.33 13.72 10.53
N VAL A 121 -12.75 14.27 9.47
CA VAL A 121 -12.23 13.45 8.35
C VAL A 121 -11.13 12.50 8.82
N GLY A 122 -10.20 12.98 9.65
CA GLY A 122 -9.15 12.15 10.26
C GLY A 122 -9.75 11.01 11.10
N PHE A 123 -10.75 11.30 11.92
CA PHE A 123 -11.44 10.30 12.73
C PHE A 123 -12.17 9.24 11.88
N GLY A 124 -12.85 9.66 10.81
CA GLY A 124 -13.47 8.72 9.87
C GLY A 124 -12.44 7.79 9.20
N GLN A 125 -11.27 8.31 8.83
CA GLN A 125 -10.19 7.48 8.28
C GLN A 125 -9.59 6.52 9.32
N LEU A 126 -9.54 6.89 10.60
CA LEU A 126 -9.11 5.99 11.68
C LEU A 126 -10.04 4.78 11.80
N ILE A 127 -11.35 4.99 11.79
CA ILE A 127 -12.34 3.90 11.84
C ILE A 127 -12.17 2.96 10.64
N ILE A 128 -12.02 3.52 9.43
CA ILE A 128 -11.83 2.71 8.22
C ILE A 128 -10.50 1.94 8.28
N SER A 129 -9.46 2.52 8.88
CA SER A 129 -8.15 1.87 8.99
C SER A 129 -8.18 0.57 9.80
N LEU A 130 -9.06 0.46 10.81
CA LEU A 130 -9.20 -0.76 11.61
C LEU A 130 -9.71 -1.93 10.75
N ALA A 131 -10.67 -1.68 9.86
CA ALA A 131 -11.20 -2.71 8.96
C ALA A 131 -10.27 -3.06 7.79
N THR A 132 -9.27 -2.20 7.49
CA THR A 132 -8.41 -2.38 6.32
C THR A 132 -7.39 -3.49 6.47
N LEU A 133 -6.84 -3.72 7.67
CA LEU A 133 -5.82 -4.75 7.88
C LEU A 133 -6.37 -6.16 7.59
N THR A 134 -7.52 -6.50 8.18
CA THR A 134 -8.18 -7.80 7.96
C THR A 134 -8.51 -8.02 6.48
N ARG A 135 -8.93 -6.96 5.78
CA ARG A 135 -9.23 -7.06 4.34
C ARG A 135 -7.99 -7.25 3.49
N ARG A 136 -6.87 -6.63 3.84
CA ARG A 136 -5.57 -6.85 3.18
C ARG A 136 -5.10 -8.29 3.39
N GLU A 137 -5.19 -8.79 4.62
CA GLU A 137 -4.85 -10.19 4.92
C GLU A 137 -5.71 -11.17 4.11
N GLN A 138 -7.03 -10.98 4.07
CA GLN A 138 -7.94 -11.84 3.29
C GLN A 138 -7.64 -11.80 1.79
N MET A 139 -7.32 -10.63 1.25
CA MET A 139 -6.99 -10.47 -0.17
C MET A 139 -5.61 -11.09 -0.51
N PHE A 140 -4.69 -11.13 0.45
CA PHE A 140 -3.34 -11.61 0.23
C PHE A 140 -3.14 -13.08 0.57
N TYR A 141 -3.73 -13.59 1.64
CA TYR A 141 -3.57 -14.99 2.07
C TYR A 141 -4.78 -15.88 1.76
N GLY A 142 -5.85 -15.29 1.22
CA GLY A 142 -7.14 -15.95 1.06
C GLY A 142 -7.96 -15.98 2.36
N PRO A 143 -9.25 -16.39 2.27
CA PRO A 143 -10.16 -16.40 3.41
C PRO A 143 -9.77 -17.40 4.51
N ASP A 144 -9.14 -18.52 4.14
CA ASP A 144 -8.84 -19.63 5.05
C ASP A 144 -7.42 -19.55 5.65
N GLY A 145 -6.61 -18.56 5.23
CA GLY A 145 -5.25 -18.36 5.76
C GLY A 145 -4.26 -19.49 5.47
N GLU A 146 -4.62 -20.49 4.66
CA GLU A 146 -3.72 -21.59 4.27
C GLU A 146 -2.41 -21.07 3.66
N GLU A 147 -2.49 -20.01 2.86
CA GLU A 147 -1.31 -19.43 2.22
C GLU A 147 -0.34 -18.83 3.25
N ARG A 148 -0.87 -18.27 4.35
CA ARG A 148 -0.06 -17.78 5.48
C ARG A 148 0.71 -18.93 6.13
N GLN A 149 0.04 -20.05 6.37
CA GLN A 149 0.69 -21.24 6.94
C GLN A 149 1.75 -21.83 6.00
N ARG A 150 1.48 -21.87 4.69
CA ARG A 150 2.46 -22.34 3.69
C ARG A 150 3.69 -21.44 3.62
N LEU A 151 3.52 -20.12 3.73
CA LEU A 151 4.62 -19.16 3.71
C LEU A 151 5.47 -19.25 4.99
N GLN A 152 4.83 -19.35 6.16
CA GLN A 152 5.52 -19.56 7.43
C GLN A 152 6.30 -20.89 7.45
N ALA A 153 5.72 -21.96 6.89
CA ALA A 153 6.40 -23.25 6.76
C ALA A 153 7.63 -23.17 5.83
N ARG A 154 7.59 -22.35 4.77
CA ARG A 154 8.76 -22.12 3.90
C ARG A 154 9.87 -21.31 4.57
N GLU A 155 9.51 -20.31 5.38
CA GLU A 155 10.48 -19.53 6.14
C GLU A 155 11.19 -20.38 7.21
N ALA A 156 10.45 -21.28 7.89
CA ALA A 156 11.01 -22.19 8.88
C ALA A 156 12.02 -23.21 8.31
N VAL A 157 11.93 -23.54 7.02
CA VAL A 157 12.86 -24.46 6.33
C VAL A 157 14.14 -23.77 5.83
N ARG A 158 14.18 -22.42 5.82
CA ARG A 158 15.36 -21.63 5.44
C ARG A 158 16.32 -21.35 6.62
N ILE A 159 16.07 -21.94 7.80
CA ILE A 159 16.90 -21.80 9.01
C ILE A 159 17.82 -23.01 9.16
#